data_AF-A0A2P4SFU7-F1
#
_entry.id   AF-A0A2P4SFU7-F1
#
_cell.length_a   1.000
_cell.length_b   1.000
_cell.length_c   1.000
_cell.angle_alpha   90.00
_cell.angle_beta   90.00
_cell.angle_gamma   90.00
#
_symmetry.space_group_name_H-M   'P 1'
#
loop_
_entity.id
_entity.type
_entity.pdbx_description
1 polymer ?
#
loop_
_entity_poly.entity_id
_entity_poly.type
_entity_poly.pdbx_seq_one_letter_code
_entity_poly.pdbx_strand_id
1 'polypeptide(L)'
;MIHAEDLLGCSSEKAPLYDWMPEAVQTQDQPMEEEVETFAFQAEIAQLMSLIINTFYSNKEIFLRELISNSSDALDKIRYESLTDPSKLDSGKDLKINLIPNKHDRTLTIVDTGIGMTKADLVNNLGTIAKSGTKAFMEALQAGADISMIGQFGVGFYSAYLVAEKVTVITKHNDDEQYAWESSAGGSFTVRLDNGEPLGRGTKVILHLKEDQTEYLEERRIKEIVKKHSQFIGYPIRLFVEKERDKEVSDDEAEEKEEEKEEKEEKTEDKPEIEDLGIHEDSQNRKKLSELLRYYTSASGDEMVSLKDYCTRMKENQKHVYYITGETKDQVANSAFVERLRKHGLEVIYMIEPIDEYCVQQLKEFEGKTLVSVTKEGLELPEDEEEKKKQEEKKAKFENLCKIMKDILEKKVEKVVVSNRLVTSPCCIVTSTYGWTANMERIMKAQALRDNSTMGYMAAKKHLEINPDHSIIETLRQKAEADKNDKSVKDLVILLYETALLSSGFSLEDPQTHANRIYRMIKLGLGKLQICSVSSRLQVC
;
A
#
# COMPACT_ATOMS: atom_id res chain seq x y z
N MET A 1 35.87 6.58 -62.61
CA MET A 1 36.93 6.98 -63.55
C MET A 1 37.77 5.74 -63.78
N ILE A 2 37.58 5.05 -64.92
CA ILE A 2 38.42 5.17 -66.14
C ILE A 2 39.82 4.62 -65.85
N HIS A 3 40.03 3.34 -66.19
CA HIS A 3 40.76 2.81 -67.36
C HIS A 3 42.16 2.36 -66.91
N ALA A 4 42.46 1.07 -67.00
CA ALA A 4 42.88 0.34 -68.21
C ALA A 4 44.30 0.72 -68.59
N GLU A 5 45.13 -0.30 -68.77
CA GLU A 5 45.97 -0.55 -69.95
C GLU A 5 47.24 -1.29 -69.50
N ASP A 6 47.51 -2.52 -69.90
CA ASP A 6 47.65 -3.11 -71.23
C ASP A 6 49.14 -3.32 -71.57
N LEU A 7 49.34 -4.33 -72.41
CA LEU A 7 50.37 -4.42 -73.44
C LEU A 7 51.74 -5.10 -73.15
N LEU A 8 51.87 -6.21 -73.88
CA LEU A 8 53.02 -6.65 -74.70
C LEU A 8 54.18 -7.32 -73.93
N GLY A 9 54.77 -8.42 -74.40
CA GLY A 9 54.69 -9.10 -75.68
C GLY A 9 56.06 -9.72 -76.02
N CYS A 10 56.03 -10.95 -76.52
CA CYS A 10 57.04 -11.64 -77.33
C CYS A 10 58.46 -11.95 -76.78
N SER A 11 58.63 -13.25 -76.49
CA SER A 11 59.65 -14.19 -77.01
C SER A 11 61.02 -13.68 -77.47
N SER A 12 62.08 -14.28 -76.93
CA SER A 12 63.08 -14.98 -77.76
C SER A 12 63.90 -15.97 -76.90
N GLU A 13 64.04 -17.18 -77.42
CA GLU A 13 64.89 -18.25 -76.90
C GLU A 13 66.38 -17.89 -77.02
N LYS A 14 67.18 -18.31 -76.02
CA LYS A 14 68.45 -19.04 -76.20
C LYS A 14 69.05 -19.44 -74.85
N ALA A 15 69.31 -20.74 -74.72
CA ALA A 15 70.06 -21.42 -73.67
C ALA A 15 71.59 -21.14 -73.80
N PRO A 16 72.48 -21.77 -72.98
CA PRO A 16 72.43 -22.16 -71.57
C PRO A 16 73.66 -21.62 -70.79
N LEU A 17 73.67 -21.67 -69.46
CA LEU A 17 74.92 -21.74 -68.70
C LEU A 17 74.71 -22.53 -67.40
N TYR A 18 75.53 -23.56 -67.22
CA TYR A 18 75.66 -24.33 -65.98
C TYR A 18 76.28 -23.42 -64.91
N ASP A 19 75.65 -23.30 -63.74
CA ASP A 19 76.35 -22.95 -62.51
C ASP A 19 75.65 -23.55 -61.29
N TRP A 20 76.47 -24.00 -60.35
CA TRP A 20 76.04 -24.75 -59.17
C TRP A 20 75.42 -23.82 -58.12
N MET A 21 74.46 -24.28 -57.33
CA MET A 21 74.13 -23.76 -55.99
C MET A 21 73.14 -24.72 -55.29
N PRO A 22 73.18 -24.82 -53.95
CA PRO A 22 72.67 -25.96 -53.18
C PRO A 22 71.13 -25.95 -53.09
N GLU A 23 70.54 -27.14 -52.96
CA GLU A 23 69.10 -27.33 -52.73
C GLU A 23 68.64 -26.50 -51.52
N ALA A 24 67.92 -25.41 -51.81
CA ALA A 24 67.13 -24.70 -50.82
C ALA A 24 65.91 -25.55 -50.49
N VAL A 25 65.85 -26.04 -49.24
CA VAL A 25 64.66 -26.63 -48.64
C VAL A 25 63.51 -25.63 -48.78
N GLN A 26 62.57 -25.93 -49.68
CA GLN A 26 61.31 -25.21 -49.75
C GLN A 26 60.48 -25.62 -48.54
N THR A 27 60.47 -24.78 -47.51
CA THR A 27 59.42 -24.80 -46.49
C THR A 27 58.09 -24.47 -47.16
N GLN A 28 57.28 -25.51 -47.40
CA GLN A 28 55.87 -25.36 -47.71
C GLN A 28 55.15 -24.92 -46.42
N ASP A 29 54.91 -23.62 -46.25
CA ASP A 29 53.88 -23.14 -45.34
C ASP A 29 52.52 -23.42 -45.99
N GLN A 30 52.02 -24.65 -45.79
CA GLN A 30 50.59 -24.91 -45.84
C GLN A 30 50.01 -24.45 -44.49
N PRO A 31 48.94 -23.64 -44.44
CA PRO A 31 48.22 -23.48 -43.20
C PRO A 31 47.66 -24.86 -42.84
N MET A 32 48.20 -25.50 -41.79
CA MET A 32 47.52 -26.61 -41.15
C MET A 32 46.18 -26.05 -40.65
N GLU A 33 45.08 -26.37 -41.33
CA GLU A 33 43.78 -26.32 -40.68
C GLU A 33 43.86 -27.31 -39.52
N GLU A 34 43.98 -26.79 -38.29
CA GLU A 34 43.84 -27.60 -37.09
C GLU A 34 42.49 -28.34 -37.17
N GLU A 35 42.50 -29.67 -37.05
CA GLU A 35 41.27 -30.46 -37.05
C GLU A 35 40.36 -29.98 -35.91
N VAL A 36 39.27 -29.30 -36.26
CA VAL A 36 38.30 -28.83 -35.28
C VAL A 36 37.47 -30.01 -34.80
N GLU A 37 37.82 -30.53 -33.63
CA GLU A 37 37.04 -31.57 -32.95
C GLU A 37 35.87 -30.95 -32.18
N THR A 38 34.66 -31.39 -32.51
CA THR A 38 33.42 -30.98 -31.82
C THR A 38 32.99 -32.07 -30.84
N PHE A 39 32.88 -31.71 -29.57
CA PHE A 39 32.37 -32.58 -28.52
C PHE A 39 31.00 -32.10 -28.03
N ALA A 40 30.10 -33.03 -27.73
CA ALA A 40 28.85 -32.72 -27.06
C ALA A 40 29.09 -32.43 -25.57
N PHE A 41 28.32 -31.50 -25.00
CA PHE A 41 28.33 -31.27 -23.57
C PHE A 41 27.91 -32.53 -22.81
N GLN A 42 28.67 -32.88 -21.78
CA GLN A 42 28.36 -33.97 -20.85
C GLN A 42 27.95 -33.39 -19.49
N ALA A 43 27.00 -34.04 -18.83
CA ALA A 43 26.53 -33.65 -17.50
C ALA A 43 26.57 -34.86 -16.55
N GLU A 44 27.12 -34.67 -15.36
CA GLU A 44 27.16 -35.70 -14.32
C GLU A 44 25.82 -35.74 -13.56
N ILE A 45 25.02 -36.76 -13.85
CA ILE A 45 23.63 -36.89 -13.35
C ILE A 45 23.58 -36.88 -11.81
N ALA A 46 24.53 -37.53 -11.14
CA ALA A 46 24.57 -37.59 -9.68
C ALA A 46 24.75 -36.21 -9.04
N GLN A 47 25.62 -35.36 -9.59
CA GLN A 47 25.82 -34.00 -9.11
C GLN A 47 24.64 -33.10 -9.47
N LEU A 48 24.07 -33.25 -10.67
CA LEU A 48 22.91 -32.47 -11.09
C LEU A 48 21.68 -32.74 -10.21
N MET A 49 21.44 -34.00 -9.86
CA MET A 49 20.40 -34.38 -8.89
C MET A 49 20.63 -33.74 -7.52
N SER A 50 21.87 -33.75 -7.03
CA SER A 50 22.24 -33.11 -5.77
C SER A 50 22.00 -31.60 -5.80
N LEU A 51 22.31 -30.92 -6.91
CA LEU A 51 22.01 -29.50 -7.12
C LEU A 51 20.50 -29.22 -7.10
N ILE A 52 19.69 -29.98 -7.85
CA ILE A 52 18.24 -29.78 -7.88
C ILE A 52 17.62 -29.95 -6.49
N ILE A 53 18.11 -30.93 -5.72
CA ILE A 53 17.59 -31.21 -4.38
C ILE A 53 18.11 -30.21 -3.34
N ASN A 54 19.36 -29.79 -3.40
CA ASN A 54 19.96 -29.01 -2.31
C ASN A 54 20.04 -27.49 -2.58
N THR A 55 19.96 -27.03 -3.84
CA THR A 55 20.22 -25.62 -4.16
C THR A 55 19.10 -24.91 -4.92
N PHE A 56 18.26 -25.63 -5.68
CA PHE A 56 17.26 -24.97 -6.54
C PHE A 56 16.03 -24.47 -5.77
N TYR A 57 15.73 -25.07 -4.62
CA TYR A 57 14.55 -24.74 -3.83
C TYR A 57 14.93 -24.30 -2.42
N SER A 58 14.56 -23.08 -2.05
CA SER A 58 14.71 -22.58 -0.68
C SER A 58 13.64 -23.13 0.26
N ASN A 59 12.44 -23.39 -0.25
CA ASN A 59 11.30 -23.89 0.52
C ASN A 59 10.96 -25.33 0.13
N LYS A 60 11.01 -26.25 1.10
CA LYS A 60 10.75 -27.67 0.88
C LYS A 60 9.30 -27.96 0.50
N GLU A 61 8.34 -27.21 1.04
CA GLU A 61 6.88 -27.39 0.81
C GLU A 61 6.45 -27.38 -0.67
N ILE A 62 7.34 -26.89 -1.55
CA ILE A 62 7.11 -26.79 -2.98
C ILE A 62 6.92 -28.15 -3.66
N PHE A 63 7.41 -29.24 -3.06
CA PHE A 63 7.27 -30.58 -3.63
C PHE A 63 5.80 -30.92 -3.92
N LEU A 64 4.89 -30.52 -3.02
CA LEU A 64 3.48 -30.82 -3.16
C LEU A 64 2.84 -29.98 -4.28
N ARG A 65 3.29 -28.72 -4.45
CA ARG A 65 2.90 -27.89 -5.60
C ARG A 65 3.30 -28.56 -6.91
N GLU A 66 4.56 -28.97 -7.03
CA GLU A 66 5.07 -29.59 -8.27
C GLU A 66 4.33 -30.89 -8.61
N LEU A 67 4.07 -31.74 -7.61
CA LEU A 67 3.36 -33.01 -7.83
C LEU A 67 1.89 -32.78 -8.21
N ILE A 68 1.18 -31.86 -7.54
CA ILE A 68 -0.20 -31.52 -7.90
C ILE A 68 -0.27 -30.91 -9.31
N SER A 69 0.68 -30.04 -9.67
CA SER A 69 0.77 -29.48 -11.03
C SER A 69 0.97 -30.56 -12.09
N ASN A 70 1.86 -31.53 -11.85
CA ASN A 70 2.07 -32.65 -12.76
C ASN A 70 0.82 -33.53 -12.88
N SER A 71 0.12 -33.77 -11.78
CA SER A 71 -1.15 -34.48 -11.78
C SER A 71 -2.24 -33.73 -12.55
N SER A 72 -2.30 -32.39 -12.45
CA SER A 72 -3.20 -31.56 -13.25
C SER A 72 -2.90 -31.66 -14.74
N ASP A 73 -1.62 -31.54 -15.14
CA ASP A 73 -1.20 -31.69 -16.54
C ASP A 73 -1.61 -33.07 -17.10
N ALA A 74 -1.50 -34.13 -16.29
CA ALA A 74 -1.91 -35.48 -16.68
C ALA A 74 -3.43 -35.60 -16.86
N LEU A 75 -4.23 -34.88 -16.06
CA LEU A 75 -5.69 -34.81 -16.20
C LEU A 75 -6.10 -34.00 -17.44
N ASP A 76 -5.40 -32.90 -17.74
CA ASP A 76 -5.63 -32.12 -18.96
C ASP A 76 -5.32 -32.91 -20.22
N LYS A 77 -4.25 -33.73 -20.22
CA LYS A 77 -3.91 -34.63 -21.33
C LYS A 77 -5.04 -35.60 -21.66
N ILE A 78 -5.52 -36.35 -20.66
CA ILE A 78 -6.60 -37.32 -20.89
C ILE A 78 -7.92 -36.62 -21.25
N ARG A 79 -8.19 -35.45 -20.64
CA ARG A 79 -9.37 -34.65 -20.98
C ARG A 79 -9.31 -34.26 -22.45
N TYR A 80 -8.15 -33.82 -22.94
CA TYR A 80 -7.98 -33.47 -24.36
C TYR A 80 -8.19 -34.67 -25.28
N GLU A 81 -7.53 -35.80 -25.00
CA GLU A 81 -7.73 -37.02 -25.81
C GLU A 81 -9.18 -37.49 -25.81
N SER A 82 -9.91 -37.29 -24.70
CA SER A 82 -11.33 -37.62 -24.64
C SER A 82 -12.24 -36.72 -25.50
N LEU A 83 -11.77 -35.53 -25.89
CA LEU A 83 -12.51 -34.65 -26.80
C LEU A 83 -12.51 -35.21 -28.23
N THR A 84 -11.46 -35.92 -28.62
CA THR A 84 -11.33 -36.55 -29.94
C THR A 84 -11.81 -38.00 -29.93
N ASP A 85 -11.56 -38.74 -28.84
CA ASP A 85 -11.97 -40.13 -28.65
C ASP A 85 -12.55 -40.35 -27.23
N PRO A 86 -13.87 -40.29 -27.06
CA PRO A 86 -14.53 -40.49 -25.78
C PRO A 86 -14.26 -41.86 -25.12
N SER A 87 -13.88 -42.89 -25.90
CA SER A 87 -13.60 -44.23 -25.36
C SER A 87 -12.36 -44.27 -24.45
N LYS A 88 -11.47 -43.26 -24.57
CA LYS A 88 -10.30 -43.10 -23.68
C LYS A 88 -10.67 -42.94 -22.21
N LEU A 89 -11.92 -42.55 -21.90
CA LEU A 89 -12.43 -42.43 -20.52
C LEU A 89 -13.15 -43.67 -20.00
N ASP A 90 -13.29 -44.76 -20.78
CA ASP A 90 -13.97 -45.98 -20.34
C ASP A 90 -13.26 -46.68 -19.18
N SER A 91 -11.94 -46.51 -19.07
CA SER A 91 -11.13 -46.98 -17.94
C SER A 91 -11.29 -46.14 -16.66
N GLY A 92 -11.96 -44.97 -16.74
CA GLY A 92 -12.22 -44.10 -15.60
C GLY A 92 -12.69 -42.71 -16.03
N LYS A 93 -13.94 -42.36 -15.68
CA LYS A 93 -14.56 -41.06 -16.06
C LYS A 93 -14.26 -39.92 -15.09
N ASP A 94 -13.95 -40.24 -13.85
CA ASP A 94 -13.63 -39.24 -12.82
C ASP A 94 -12.25 -38.64 -13.06
N LEU A 95 -12.16 -37.30 -13.14
CA LEU A 95 -10.91 -36.54 -13.20
C LEU A 95 -10.66 -35.86 -11.85
N LYS A 96 -9.70 -36.36 -11.06
CA LYS A 96 -9.45 -35.90 -9.68
C LYS A 96 -8.02 -36.20 -9.23
N ILE A 97 -7.60 -35.51 -8.17
CA ILE A 97 -6.33 -35.73 -7.47
C ILE A 97 -6.65 -36.08 -6.02
N ASN A 98 -6.12 -37.19 -5.51
CA ASN A 98 -6.28 -37.61 -4.13
C ASN A 98 -4.94 -37.56 -3.40
N LEU A 99 -4.93 -36.97 -2.20
CA LEU A 99 -3.81 -36.92 -1.28
C LEU A 99 -4.12 -37.86 -0.11
N ILE A 100 -3.27 -38.85 0.12
CA ILE A 100 -3.47 -39.92 1.10
C ILE A 100 -2.23 -39.99 2.00
N PRO A 101 -2.21 -39.28 3.13
CA PRO A 101 -1.17 -39.41 4.14
C PRO A 101 -1.34 -40.73 4.92
N ASN A 102 -0.25 -41.45 5.15
CA ASN A 102 -0.20 -42.64 6.00
C ASN A 102 0.91 -42.43 7.04
N LYS A 103 0.48 -42.19 8.29
CA LYS A 103 1.37 -41.94 9.43
C LYS A 103 2.11 -43.18 9.90
N HIS A 104 1.53 -44.36 9.73
CA HIS A 104 2.14 -45.63 10.15
C HIS A 104 3.37 -45.96 9.31
N ASP A 105 3.27 -45.85 8.00
CA ASP A 105 4.37 -46.16 7.08
C ASP A 105 5.26 -44.96 6.74
N ARG A 106 4.94 -43.78 7.31
CA ARG A 106 5.58 -42.48 7.00
C ARG A 106 5.58 -42.18 5.50
N THR A 107 4.45 -42.40 4.86
CA THR A 107 4.29 -42.18 3.41
C THR A 107 3.20 -41.18 3.10
N LEU A 108 3.44 -40.32 2.11
CA LEU A 108 2.42 -39.50 1.47
C LEU A 108 2.17 -40.02 0.06
N THR A 109 0.94 -40.41 -0.23
CA THR A 109 0.55 -40.90 -1.56
C THR A 109 -0.28 -39.84 -2.30
N ILE A 110 0.13 -39.50 -3.52
CA ILE A 110 -0.61 -38.66 -4.45
C ILE A 110 -1.14 -39.56 -5.56
N VAL A 111 -2.45 -39.57 -5.78
CA VAL A 111 -3.10 -40.36 -6.83
C VAL A 111 -3.83 -39.43 -7.79
N ASP A 112 -3.45 -39.45 -9.05
CA ASP A 112 -4.20 -38.80 -10.12
C ASP A 112 -4.86 -39.82 -11.03
N THR A 113 -6.03 -39.47 -11.55
CA THR A 113 -6.75 -40.24 -12.57
C THR A 113 -6.46 -39.73 -13.98
N GLY A 114 -5.25 -39.18 -14.19
CA GLY A 114 -4.77 -38.65 -15.46
C GLY A 114 -4.52 -39.72 -16.52
N ILE A 115 -3.78 -39.37 -17.56
CA ILE A 115 -3.50 -40.27 -18.69
C ILE A 115 -2.62 -41.48 -18.32
N GLY A 116 -1.75 -41.34 -17.32
CA GLY A 116 -0.73 -42.35 -16.97
C GLY A 116 0.49 -42.31 -17.89
N MET A 117 1.42 -43.24 -17.71
CA MET A 117 2.67 -43.34 -18.49
C MET A 117 2.90 -44.77 -18.96
N THR A 118 3.40 -44.94 -20.18
CA THR A 118 3.87 -46.24 -20.68
C THR A 118 5.24 -46.59 -20.06
N LYS A 119 5.71 -47.83 -20.23
CA LYS A 119 7.07 -48.21 -19.83
C LYS A 119 8.13 -47.32 -20.50
N ALA A 120 7.90 -46.94 -21.76
CA ALA A 120 8.78 -46.05 -22.50
C ALA A 120 8.79 -44.64 -21.88
N ASP A 121 7.64 -44.11 -21.48
CA ASP A 121 7.55 -42.80 -20.83
C ASP A 121 8.24 -42.75 -19.47
N LEU A 122 8.13 -43.83 -18.67
CA LEU A 122 8.83 -43.93 -17.39
C LEU A 122 10.36 -43.82 -17.56
N VAL A 123 10.92 -44.46 -18.59
CA VAL A 123 12.36 -44.40 -18.86
C VAL A 123 12.74 -43.06 -19.50
N ASN A 124 11.97 -42.61 -20.49
CA ASN A 124 12.35 -41.51 -21.37
C ASN A 124 11.98 -40.13 -20.82
N ASN A 125 10.97 -40.02 -19.96
CA ASN A 125 10.51 -38.74 -19.40
C ASN A 125 10.89 -38.67 -17.92
N LEU A 126 10.45 -39.64 -17.10
CA LEU A 126 10.69 -39.62 -15.66
C LEU A 126 12.16 -39.92 -15.30
N GLY A 127 12.82 -40.76 -16.09
CA GLY A 127 14.24 -41.13 -15.91
C GLY A 127 15.24 -40.15 -16.53
N THR A 128 14.79 -39.10 -17.23
CA THR A 128 15.66 -38.14 -17.92
C THR A 128 15.47 -36.74 -17.34
N ILE A 129 16.55 -36.14 -16.83
CA ILE A 129 16.50 -34.78 -16.29
C ILE A 129 16.29 -33.77 -17.44
N ALA A 130 15.50 -32.73 -17.18
CA ALA A 130 15.19 -31.66 -18.13
C ALA A 130 14.42 -32.12 -19.39
N LYS A 131 13.70 -33.24 -19.29
CA LYS A 131 12.77 -33.71 -20.31
C LYS A 131 11.36 -33.74 -19.78
N SER A 132 10.45 -33.04 -20.45
CA SER A 132 9.03 -32.96 -20.08
C SER A 132 8.14 -33.53 -21.17
N GLY A 133 7.37 -34.56 -20.83
CA GLY A 133 6.30 -35.06 -21.69
C GLY A 133 5.16 -34.05 -21.87
N THR A 134 5.02 -33.07 -20.98
CA THR A 134 4.07 -31.96 -21.13
C THR A 134 4.48 -31.01 -22.25
N LYS A 135 5.78 -30.71 -22.35
CA LYS A 135 6.31 -29.90 -23.47
C LYS A 135 6.09 -30.59 -24.82
N ALA A 136 6.42 -31.88 -24.92
CA ALA A 136 6.20 -32.66 -26.15
C ALA A 136 4.73 -32.70 -26.55
N PHE A 137 3.81 -32.81 -25.59
CA PHE A 137 2.38 -32.76 -25.85
C PHE A 137 1.93 -31.38 -26.33
N MET A 138 2.41 -30.29 -25.74
CA MET A 138 2.13 -28.92 -26.24
C MET A 138 2.63 -28.70 -27.67
N GLU A 139 3.80 -29.23 -28.03
CA GLU A 139 4.32 -29.15 -29.40
C GLU A 139 3.43 -29.91 -30.40
N ALA A 140 2.85 -31.04 -29.99
CA ALA A 140 1.88 -31.79 -30.80
C ALA A 140 0.52 -31.07 -30.93
N LEU A 141 0.17 -30.22 -29.95
CA LEU A 141 -1.10 -29.49 -29.88
C LEU A 141 -1.16 -28.18 -30.68
N GLN A 142 -0.18 -27.87 -31.54
CA GLN A 142 -0.10 -26.62 -32.33
C GLN A 142 -1.36 -26.30 -33.17
N ALA A 143 -2.32 -27.23 -33.30
CA ALA A 143 -3.63 -27.01 -33.90
C ALA A 143 -4.74 -26.74 -32.86
N GLY A 144 -4.90 -25.49 -32.44
CA GLY A 144 -6.21 -24.91 -32.09
C GLY A 144 -6.84 -25.24 -30.73
N ALA A 145 -6.10 -25.73 -29.74
CA ALA A 145 -6.63 -26.00 -28.40
C ALA A 145 -6.10 -25.01 -27.34
N ASP A 146 -7.01 -24.40 -26.56
CA ASP A 146 -6.70 -23.50 -25.45
C ASP A 146 -6.32 -24.30 -24.19
N ILE A 147 -5.14 -24.94 -24.23
CA ILE A 147 -4.63 -25.75 -23.12
C ILE A 147 -3.39 -25.06 -22.54
N SER A 148 -3.53 -24.60 -21.30
CA SER A 148 -2.43 -24.03 -20.52
C SER A 148 -1.86 -25.08 -19.56
N MET A 149 -0.81 -25.78 -19.98
CA MET A 149 -0.11 -26.74 -19.13
C MET A 149 1.10 -26.09 -18.43
N ILE A 150 1.38 -26.56 -17.21
CA ILE A 150 2.29 -25.90 -16.26
C ILE A 150 3.72 -26.49 -16.34
N GLY A 151 3.87 -27.81 -16.41
CA GLY A 151 5.13 -28.52 -16.19
C GLY A 151 6.11 -28.57 -17.37
N GLN A 152 6.67 -27.44 -17.81
CA GLN A 152 7.48 -27.38 -19.04
C GLN A 152 8.97 -27.77 -18.87
N PHE A 153 9.52 -27.65 -17.65
CA PHE A 153 10.96 -27.74 -17.42
C PHE A 153 11.50 -29.16 -17.30
N GLY A 154 10.69 -30.14 -16.89
CA GLY A 154 11.13 -31.53 -16.72
C GLY A 154 12.07 -31.75 -15.52
N VAL A 155 11.99 -30.89 -14.48
CA VAL A 155 12.76 -31.02 -13.24
C VAL A 155 11.89 -31.05 -11.97
N GLY A 156 10.64 -30.60 -12.05
CA GLY A 156 9.74 -30.43 -10.91
C GLY A 156 9.47 -31.72 -10.13
N PHE A 157 9.43 -32.87 -10.82
CA PHE A 157 9.27 -34.18 -10.17
C PHE A 157 10.35 -34.46 -9.13
N TYR A 158 11.61 -34.08 -9.40
CA TYR A 158 12.74 -34.37 -8.51
C TYR A 158 12.70 -33.54 -7.21
N SER A 159 11.87 -32.50 -7.13
CA SER A 159 11.59 -31.79 -5.88
C SER A 159 10.97 -32.70 -4.81
N ALA A 160 10.40 -33.85 -5.19
CA ALA A 160 9.93 -34.87 -4.26
C ALA A 160 11.03 -35.34 -3.28
N TYR A 161 12.29 -35.40 -3.72
CA TYR A 161 13.43 -35.80 -2.88
C TYR A 161 13.88 -34.72 -1.89
N LEU A 162 13.29 -33.52 -1.91
CA LEU A 162 13.44 -32.54 -0.84
C LEU A 162 12.96 -33.14 0.49
N VAL A 163 11.83 -33.85 0.45
CA VAL A 163 11.14 -34.38 1.62
C VAL A 163 11.15 -35.91 1.71
N ALA A 164 11.37 -36.61 0.59
CA ALA A 164 11.38 -38.07 0.53
C ALA A 164 12.79 -38.67 0.42
N GLU A 165 13.01 -39.83 1.04
CA GLU A 165 14.22 -40.65 0.88
C GLU A 165 14.11 -41.56 -0.34
N LYS A 166 12.89 -42.00 -0.65
CA LYS A 166 12.58 -42.89 -1.76
C LYS A 166 11.25 -42.49 -2.37
N VAL A 167 11.17 -42.56 -3.70
CA VAL A 167 9.93 -42.31 -4.45
C VAL A 167 9.59 -43.55 -5.25
N THR A 168 8.36 -44.02 -5.10
CA THR A 168 7.78 -45.10 -5.90
C THR A 168 6.67 -44.53 -6.76
N VAL A 169 6.71 -44.74 -8.06
CA VAL A 169 5.69 -44.30 -9.02
C VAL A 169 5.06 -45.53 -9.65
N ILE A 170 3.78 -45.74 -9.39
CA ILE A 170 2.99 -46.79 -10.03
C ILE A 170 2.08 -46.12 -11.04
N THR A 171 2.08 -46.59 -12.28
CA THR A 171 1.33 -45.93 -13.36
C THR A 171 0.71 -46.95 -14.29
N LYS A 172 -0.47 -46.61 -14.83
CA LYS A 172 -1.19 -47.38 -15.83
C LYS A 172 -1.68 -46.46 -16.94
N HIS A 173 -1.06 -46.58 -18.11
CA HIS A 173 -1.55 -45.99 -19.35
C HIS A 173 -2.56 -46.92 -20.01
N ASN A 174 -3.53 -46.41 -20.78
CA ASN A 174 -4.52 -47.26 -21.46
C ASN A 174 -3.85 -48.26 -22.44
N ASP A 175 -2.78 -47.84 -23.09
CA ASP A 175 -2.10 -48.59 -24.16
C ASP A 175 -0.94 -49.49 -23.67
N ASP A 176 -0.76 -49.65 -22.35
CA ASP A 176 0.33 -50.48 -21.79
C ASP A 176 -0.09 -51.14 -20.46
N GLU A 177 0.74 -52.05 -19.93
CA GLU A 177 0.52 -52.71 -18.64
C GLU A 177 0.78 -51.76 -17.45
N GLN A 178 0.49 -52.20 -16.22
CA GLN A 178 0.81 -51.44 -15.00
C GLN A 178 2.28 -51.67 -14.63
N TYR A 179 3.02 -50.58 -14.42
CA TYR A 179 4.43 -50.66 -14.02
C TYR A 179 4.68 -49.88 -12.73
N ALA A 180 5.66 -50.37 -11.97
CA ALA A 180 6.23 -49.68 -10.82
C ALA A 180 7.65 -49.22 -11.15
N TRP A 181 7.87 -47.92 -11.05
CA TRP A 181 9.15 -47.25 -11.08
C TRP A 181 9.59 -46.93 -9.64
N GLU A 182 10.85 -47.16 -9.29
CA GLU A 182 11.37 -46.88 -7.95
C GLU A 182 12.79 -46.31 -8.01
N SER A 183 13.04 -45.25 -7.22
CA SER A 183 14.37 -44.68 -7.04
C SER A 183 14.52 -43.96 -5.68
N SER A 184 15.76 -43.92 -5.21
CA SER A 184 16.19 -43.17 -4.02
C SER A 184 17.12 -42.00 -4.38
N ALA A 185 17.04 -41.49 -5.61
CA ALA A 185 17.92 -40.45 -6.16
C ALA A 185 19.44 -40.77 -6.15
N GLY A 186 19.84 -42.03 -5.96
CA GLY A 186 21.23 -42.50 -5.93
C GLY A 186 21.88 -42.68 -7.31
N GLY A 187 21.42 -41.97 -8.34
CA GLY A 187 21.95 -42.05 -9.72
C GLY A 187 21.38 -43.18 -10.59
N SER A 188 20.46 -44.00 -10.09
CA SER A 188 19.75 -45.03 -10.87
C SER A 188 18.30 -45.20 -10.42
N PHE A 189 17.50 -45.87 -11.26
CA PHE A 189 16.11 -46.23 -10.98
C PHE A 189 15.81 -47.62 -11.53
N THR A 190 14.74 -48.25 -11.04
CA THR A 190 14.28 -49.55 -11.52
C THR A 190 12.87 -49.46 -12.06
N VAL A 191 12.53 -50.30 -13.05
CA VAL A 191 11.17 -50.42 -13.60
C VAL A 191 10.79 -51.89 -13.64
N ARG A 192 9.65 -52.24 -13.06
CA ARG A 192 9.11 -53.61 -13.03
C ARG A 192 7.63 -53.63 -13.34
N LEU A 193 7.13 -54.77 -13.78
CA LEU A 193 5.69 -55.04 -13.84
C LEU A 193 5.10 -54.99 -12.44
N ASP A 194 3.96 -54.32 -12.29
CA ASP A 194 3.25 -54.24 -11.02
C ASP A 194 2.02 -55.17 -11.03
N ASN A 195 1.97 -56.05 -10.04
CA ASN A 195 0.88 -57.00 -9.83
C ASN A 195 0.04 -56.63 -8.60
N GLY A 196 0.18 -55.39 -8.12
CA GLY A 196 -0.55 -54.86 -6.96
C GLY A 196 -1.99 -54.47 -7.27
N GLU A 197 -2.53 -53.52 -6.50
CA GLU A 197 -3.88 -52.99 -6.70
C GLU A 197 -4.01 -52.32 -8.09
N PRO A 198 -5.01 -52.69 -8.90
CA PRO A 198 -5.16 -52.15 -10.25
C PRO A 198 -5.65 -50.68 -10.20
N LEU A 199 -4.93 -49.79 -10.88
CA LEU A 199 -5.26 -48.34 -10.91
C LEU A 199 -6.38 -47.98 -11.91
N GLY A 200 -6.69 -48.85 -12.87
CA GLY A 200 -7.54 -48.51 -14.03
C GLY A 200 -6.81 -47.60 -15.03
N ARG A 201 -6.52 -46.35 -14.64
CA ARG A 201 -5.75 -45.35 -15.39
C ARG A 201 -5.14 -44.30 -14.46
N GLY A 202 -3.99 -43.74 -14.83
CA GLY A 202 -3.36 -42.62 -14.14
C GLY A 202 -2.11 -43.04 -13.38
N THR A 203 -1.76 -42.29 -12.34
CA THR A 203 -0.50 -42.47 -11.62
C THR A 203 -0.69 -42.35 -10.10
N LYS A 204 0.04 -43.18 -9.36
CA LYS A 204 0.17 -43.19 -7.91
C LYS A 204 1.63 -42.91 -7.56
N VAL A 205 1.90 -41.75 -6.99
CA VAL A 205 3.22 -41.34 -6.49
C VAL A 205 3.26 -41.54 -4.99
N ILE A 206 4.13 -42.43 -4.52
CA ILE A 206 4.32 -42.77 -3.11
C ILE A 206 5.64 -42.16 -2.66
N LEU A 207 5.54 -41.19 -1.76
CA LEU A 207 6.69 -40.54 -1.14
C LEU A 207 6.99 -41.22 0.18
N HIS A 208 8.15 -41.88 0.29
CA HIS A 208 8.66 -42.37 1.57
C HIS A 208 9.40 -41.22 2.24
N LEU A 209 8.74 -40.56 3.19
CA LEU A 209 9.23 -39.31 3.78
C LEU A 209 10.44 -39.57 4.69
N LYS A 210 11.37 -38.60 4.70
CA LYS A 210 12.48 -38.54 5.66
C LYS A 210 11.93 -38.45 7.08
N GLU A 211 12.68 -38.95 8.05
CA GLU A 211 12.24 -38.98 9.46
C GLU A 211 11.92 -37.59 10.02
N ASP A 212 12.61 -36.56 9.55
CA ASP A 212 12.44 -35.16 9.95
C ASP A 212 11.35 -34.41 9.16
N GLN A 213 10.66 -35.07 8.23
CA GLN A 213 9.67 -34.45 7.33
C GLN A 213 8.24 -34.98 7.57
N THR A 214 7.96 -35.49 8.78
CA THR A 214 6.65 -36.02 9.18
C THR A 214 5.56 -34.95 9.29
N GLU A 215 5.92 -33.65 9.36
CA GLU A 215 4.97 -32.53 9.32
C GLU A 215 4.05 -32.57 8.09
N TYR A 216 4.52 -33.11 6.95
CA TYR A 216 3.75 -33.22 5.71
C TYR A 216 2.73 -34.37 5.72
N LEU A 217 2.58 -35.08 6.84
CA LEU A 217 1.50 -36.05 7.08
C LEU A 217 0.38 -35.45 7.95
N GLU A 218 0.57 -34.22 8.45
CA GLU A 218 -0.46 -33.51 9.21
C GLU A 218 -1.50 -32.88 8.28
N GLU A 219 -2.78 -33.12 8.58
CA GLU A 219 -3.91 -32.56 7.82
C GLU A 219 -3.80 -31.03 7.69
N ARG A 220 -3.45 -30.34 8.79
CA ARG A 220 -3.31 -28.88 8.82
C ARG A 220 -2.25 -28.41 7.82
N ARG A 221 -1.08 -29.06 7.82
CA ARG A 221 0.05 -28.67 6.96
C ARG A 221 -0.24 -28.91 5.49
N ILE A 222 -0.83 -30.05 5.14
CA ILE A 222 -1.24 -30.35 3.76
C ILE A 222 -2.26 -29.33 3.29
N LYS A 223 -3.29 -29.02 4.09
CA LYS A 223 -4.31 -28.02 3.76
C LYS A 223 -3.70 -26.63 3.53
N GLU A 224 -2.76 -26.20 4.37
CA GLU A 224 -2.07 -24.92 4.26
C GLU A 224 -1.32 -24.81 2.92
N ILE A 225 -0.56 -25.85 2.55
CA ILE A 225 0.23 -25.88 1.31
C ILE A 225 -0.68 -25.90 0.08
N VAL A 226 -1.72 -26.73 0.08
CA VAL A 226 -2.69 -26.81 -1.02
C VAL A 226 -3.43 -25.48 -1.20
N LYS A 227 -3.87 -24.84 -0.11
CA LYS A 227 -4.52 -23.51 -0.17
C LYS A 227 -3.57 -22.44 -0.71
N LYS A 228 -2.30 -22.48 -0.33
CA LYS A 228 -1.30 -21.49 -0.76
C LYS A 228 -0.91 -21.62 -2.23
N HIS A 229 -0.79 -22.86 -2.73
CA HIS A 229 -0.13 -23.12 -4.02
C HIS A 229 -1.03 -23.73 -5.09
N SER A 230 -2.19 -24.28 -4.73
CA SER A 230 -3.03 -25.09 -5.63
C SER A 230 -4.52 -24.75 -5.56
N GLN A 231 -4.87 -23.57 -5.04
CA GLN A 231 -6.27 -23.13 -4.87
C GLN A 231 -7.06 -23.05 -6.19
N PHE A 232 -6.38 -22.73 -7.29
CA PHE A 232 -7.00 -22.50 -8.59
C PHE A 232 -6.79 -23.65 -9.59
N ILE A 233 -6.35 -24.82 -9.13
CA ILE A 233 -6.29 -26.02 -9.98
C ILE A 233 -7.72 -26.44 -10.36
N GLY A 234 -7.99 -26.60 -11.65
CA GLY A 234 -9.34 -26.83 -12.18
C GLY A 234 -9.95 -28.20 -11.86
N TYR A 235 -9.19 -29.10 -11.24
CA TYR A 235 -9.61 -30.44 -10.87
C TYR A 235 -9.79 -30.58 -9.35
N PRO A 236 -10.78 -31.38 -8.88
CA PRO A 236 -10.97 -31.62 -7.45
C PRO A 236 -9.75 -32.27 -6.79
N ILE A 237 -9.21 -31.60 -5.76
CA ILE A 237 -8.16 -32.12 -4.89
C ILE A 237 -8.81 -32.62 -3.60
N ARG A 238 -8.73 -33.93 -3.32
CA ARG A 238 -9.32 -34.56 -2.13
C ARG A 238 -8.22 -34.98 -1.16
N LEU A 239 -8.36 -34.64 0.12
CA LEU A 239 -7.47 -35.11 1.17
C LEU A 239 -8.18 -36.20 1.99
N PHE A 240 -7.57 -37.37 2.06
CA PHE A 240 -8.03 -38.47 2.91
C PHE A 240 -7.51 -38.26 4.33
N VAL A 241 -8.42 -38.31 5.30
CA VAL A 241 -8.10 -38.14 6.72
C VAL A 241 -8.67 -39.31 7.50
N GLU A 242 -7.84 -39.95 8.31
CA GLU A 242 -8.32 -40.91 9.30
C GLU A 242 -8.96 -40.13 10.45
N LYS A 243 -10.27 -40.30 10.64
CA LYS A 243 -10.99 -39.79 11.80
C LYS A 243 -11.32 -40.97 12.70
N GLU A 244 -10.82 -40.95 13.93
CA GLU A 244 -11.31 -41.84 14.97
C GLU A 244 -12.77 -41.46 15.25
N ARG A 245 -13.69 -42.39 15.00
CA ARG A 245 -15.08 -42.31 15.46
C ARG A 245 -15.21 -43.22 16.65
N ASP A 246 -15.37 -42.65 17.85
CA ASP A 246 -15.92 -43.39 18.97
C ASP A 246 -17.34 -43.82 18.58
N LYS A 247 -17.57 -45.13 18.47
CA LYS A 247 -18.92 -45.68 18.26
C LYS A 247 -19.66 -45.67 19.59
N GLU A 248 -20.32 -44.56 19.91
CA GLU A 248 -21.50 -44.59 20.76
C GLU A 248 -22.76 -44.63 19.89
N VAL A 249 -23.70 -45.51 20.25
CA VAL A 249 -25.00 -45.68 19.60
C VAL A 249 -26.01 -44.78 20.33
N SER A 250 -26.46 -43.70 19.71
CA SER A 250 -27.87 -43.26 19.71
C SER A 250 -28.09 -42.03 18.83
N ASP A 251 -29.28 -42.02 18.21
CA ASP A 251 -29.92 -40.93 17.46
C ASP A 251 -29.83 -39.55 18.14
N ASP A 252 -29.52 -38.50 17.38
CA ASP A 252 -30.54 -37.62 16.79
C ASP A 252 -29.87 -36.46 16.05
N GLU A 253 -30.42 -36.13 14.88
CA GLU A 253 -30.01 -35.05 14.00
C GLU A 253 -30.39 -33.67 14.58
N ALA A 254 -29.43 -32.75 14.71
CA ALA A 254 -29.69 -31.30 14.68
C ALA A 254 -28.37 -30.50 14.56
N GLU A 255 -28.25 -29.67 13.52
CA GLU A 255 -27.46 -28.41 13.46
C GLU A 255 -27.94 -27.65 12.21
N GLU A 256 -28.77 -26.59 12.36
CA GLU A 256 -28.41 -25.15 12.44
C GLU A 256 -27.74 -24.62 11.14
N LYS A 257 -28.52 -24.03 10.22
CA LYS A 257 -28.74 -22.57 9.95
C LYS A 257 -27.43 -21.79 9.71
N GLU A 258 -27.11 -21.45 8.46
CA GLU A 258 -27.44 -20.19 7.77
C GLU A 258 -27.06 -18.91 8.53
N GLU A 259 -25.83 -18.42 8.34
CA GLU A 259 -25.46 -17.00 8.43
C GLU A 259 -24.32 -16.70 7.42
N GLU A 260 -24.68 -16.27 6.20
CA GLU A 260 -23.79 -15.54 5.30
C GLU A 260 -24.65 -14.53 4.54
N LYS A 261 -24.90 -13.37 5.16
CA LYS A 261 -25.50 -12.20 4.49
C LYS A 261 -25.35 -10.94 5.34
N GLU A 262 -24.11 -10.54 5.63
CA GLU A 262 -23.85 -9.20 6.17
C GLU A 262 -22.40 -8.75 5.86
N GLU A 263 -22.02 -8.79 4.58
CA GLU A 263 -20.87 -8.03 4.07
C GLU A 263 -21.36 -7.13 2.93
N LYS A 264 -22.02 -6.01 3.25
CA LYS A 264 -22.24 -4.96 2.24
C LYS A 264 -22.49 -3.53 2.73
N GLU A 265 -22.52 -3.25 4.03
CA GLU A 265 -22.78 -1.87 4.51
C GLU A 265 -21.63 -1.20 5.28
N GLU A 266 -20.48 -1.85 5.44
CA GLU A 266 -19.35 -1.31 6.22
C GLU A 266 -18.25 -0.68 5.32
N LYS A 267 -18.62 0.27 4.45
CA LYS A 267 -17.64 0.98 3.57
C LYS A 267 -17.76 2.50 3.54
N THR A 268 -18.45 3.09 4.51
CA THR A 268 -18.63 4.55 4.58
C THR A 268 -17.80 5.24 5.65
N GLU A 269 -17.18 4.52 6.60
CA GLU A 269 -16.39 5.16 7.68
C GLU A 269 -14.86 5.16 7.45
N ASP A 270 -14.28 4.16 6.76
CA ASP A 270 -12.79 4.02 6.67
C ASP A 270 -12.11 4.75 5.49
N LYS A 271 -12.84 5.59 4.73
CA LYS A 271 -12.32 6.10 3.45
C LYS A 271 -11.43 7.36 3.50
N PRO A 272 -11.68 8.40 4.33
CA PRO A 272 -11.02 9.70 4.15
C PRO A 272 -9.48 9.64 4.29
N GLU A 273 -8.96 8.80 5.20
CA GLU A 273 -7.51 8.75 5.49
C GLU A 273 -6.64 8.31 4.31
N ILE A 274 -7.12 7.38 3.45
CA ILE A 274 -6.32 6.83 2.35
C ILE A 274 -6.16 7.86 1.23
N GLU A 275 -7.22 8.61 0.92
CA GLU A 275 -7.15 9.63 -0.12
C GLU A 275 -6.28 10.81 0.29
N ASP A 276 -6.36 11.27 1.54
CA ASP A 276 -5.53 12.37 2.06
C ASP A 276 -4.04 12.00 2.13
N LEU A 277 -3.73 10.76 2.52
CA LEU A 277 -2.36 10.25 2.44
C LEU A 277 -1.87 10.17 0.98
N GLY A 278 -2.75 9.74 0.07
CA GLY A 278 -2.47 9.73 -1.37
C GLY A 278 -2.17 11.13 -1.92
N ILE A 279 -2.89 12.17 -1.47
CA ILE A 279 -2.60 13.57 -1.84
C ILE A 279 -1.20 13.98 -1.37
N HIS A 280 -0.81 13.55 -0.17
CA HIS A 280 0.49 13.86 0.41
C HIS A 280 1.65 13.25 -0.38
N GLU A 281 1.56 11.95 -0.68
CA GLU A 281 2.64 11.15 -1.26
C GLU A 281 2.64 11.15 -2.81
N ASP A 282 1.48 10.97 -3.45
CA ASP A 282 1.36 10.77 -4.90
C ASP A 282 1.11 12.08 -5.65
N SER A 283 2.21 12.74 -6.03
CA SER A 283 2.15 13.97 -6.84
C SER A 283 1.55 13.78 -8.24
N GLN A 284 1.62 12.58 -8.84
CA GLN A 284 1.14 12.35 -10.22
C GLN A 284 -0.37 12.19 -10.27
N ASN A 285 -0.96 11.49 -9.30
CA ASN A 285 -2.40 11.26 -9.23
C ASN A 285 -3.14 12.28 -8.36
N ARG A 286 -2.44 13.22 -7.71
CA ARG A 286 -3.02 14.25 -6.84
C ARG A 286 -4.28 14.93 -7.39
N LYS A 287 -4.29 15.27 -8.69
CA LYS A 287 -5.45 15.90 -9.32
C LYS A 287 -6.69 15.00 -9.34
N LYS A 288 -6.51 13.70 -9.57
CA LYS A 288 -7.62 12.73 -9.56
C LYS A 288 -8.08 12.44 -8.14
N LEU A 289 -7.11 12.32 -7.22
CA LEU A 289 -7.39 12.08 -5.80
C LEU A 289 -8.15 13.26 -5.17
N SER A 290 -7.85 14.50 -5.57
CA SER A 290 -8.52 15.67 -4.99
C SER A 290 -10.02 15.74 -5.33
N GLU A 291 -10.45 15.11 -6.43
CA GLU A 291 -11.86 14.97 -6.79
C GLU A 291 -12.62 13.97 -5.89
N LEU A 292 -11.90 13.07 -5.21
CA LEU A 292 -12.45 12.07 -4.30
C LEU A 292 -12.59 12.58 -2.87
N LEU A 293 -11.90 13.67 -2.51
CA LEU A 293 -11.95 14.25 -1.17
C LEU A 293 -13.38 14.65 -0.78
N ARG A 294 -13.75 14.37 0.46
CA ARG A 294 -15.06 14.66 1.05
C ARG A 294 -14.86 15.33 2.39
N TYR A 295 -15.54 16.44 2.60
CA TYR A 295 -15.45 17.21 3.84
C TYR A 295 -16.81 17.70 4.30
N TYR A 296 -16.96 17.90 5.60
CA TYR A 296 -18.05 18.71 6.12
C TYR A 296 -17.83 20.18 5.76
N THR A 297 -18.92 20.93 5.59
CA THR A 297 -18.84 22.38 5.38
C THR A 297 -19.83 23.11 6.28
N SER A 298 -19.69 24.43 6.34
CA SER A 298 -20.64 25.29 7.05
C SER A 298 -22.07 25.22 6.50
N ALA A 299 -22.26 24.70 5.29
CA ALA A 299 -23.57 24.62 4.63
C ALA A 299 -24.10 23.18 4.50
N SER A 300 -23.26 22.15 4.67
CA SER A 300 -23.62 20.76 4.40
C SER A 300 -24.32 20.03 5.56
N GLY A 301 -24.38 20.64 6.74
CA GLY A 301 -24.95 19.97 7.91
C GLY A 301 -24.13 18.74 8.27
N ASP A 302 -24.79 17.58 8.37
CA ASP A 302 -24.17 16.29 8.74
C ASP A 302 -23.77 15.42 7.55
N GLU A 303 -23.85 15.95 6.33
CA GLU A 303 -23.34 15.28 5.13
C GLU A 303 -21.98 15.84 4.74
N MET A 304 -21.08 14.96 4.29
CA MET A 304 -19.84 15.38 3.64
C MET A 304 -20.09 15.63 2.15
N VAL A 305 -19.43 16.65 1.61
CA VAL A 305 -19.56 17.08 0.20
C VAL A 305 -18.19 17.12 -0.46
N SER A 306 -18.16 17.02 -1.79
CA SER A 306 -16.91 17.12 -2.53
C SER A 306 -16.41 18.57 -2.67
N LEU A 307 -15.11 18.74 -2.93
CA LEU A 307 -14.54 20.04 -3.30
C LEU A 307 -15.21 20.60 -4.57
N LYS A 308 -15.59 19.73 -5.50
CA LYS A 308 -16.32 20.11 -6.71
C LYS A 308 -17.69 20.69 -6.37
N ASP A 309 -18.44 20.04 -5.48
CA ASP A 309 -19.76 20.52 -5.05
C ASP A 309 -19.63 21.88 -4.36
N TYR A 310 -18.60 22.07 -3.52
CA TYR A 310 -18.28 23.37 -2.94
C TYR A 310 -18.05 24.42 -4.04
N CYS A 311 -17.23 24.11 -5.05
CA CYS A 311 -16.93 25.02 -6.15
C CYS A 311 -18.19 25.44 -6.93
N THR A 312 -19.18 24.56 -7.09
CA THR A 312 -20.46 24.92 -7.74
C THR A 312 -21.31 25.92 -6.93
N ARG A 313 -21.10 26.01 -5.61
CA ARG A 313 -21.84 26.91 -4.70
C ARG A 313 -21.08 28.19 -4.35
N MET A 314 -19.86 28.36 -4.87
CA MET A 314 -19.07 29.58 -4.66
C MET A 314 -19.80 30.81 -5.19
N LYS A 315 -19.68 31.93 -4.47
CA LYS A 315 -20.23 33.23 -4.92
C LYS A 315 -19.43 33.76 -6.12
N GLU A 316 -20.07 34.57 -6.98
CA GLU A 316 -19.42 35.13 -8.18
C GLU A 316 -18.16 35.95 -7.89
N ASN A 317 -18.15 36.66 -6.76
CA ASN A 317 -17.01 37.47 -6.29
C ASN A 317 -16.01 36.67 -5.43
N GLN A 318 -16.23 35.38 -5.21
CA GLN A 318 -15.38 34.52 -4.39
C GLN A 318 -14.21 33.94 -5.22
N LYS A 319 -12.98 34.29 -4.83
CA LYS A 319 -11.76 33.82 -5.51
C LYS A 319 -11.16 32.57 -4.90
N HIS A 320 -11.45 32.30 -3.63
CA HIS A 320 -10.75 31.30 -2.82
C HIS A 320 -11.70 30.26 -2.23
N VAL A 321 -11.20 29.04 -2.07
CA VAL A 321 -11.84 28.00 -1.26
C VAL A 321 -11.43 28.22 0.19
N TYR A 322 -12.38 28.51 1.07
CA TYR A 322 -12.09 28.80 2.48
C TYR A 322 -12.17 27.52 3.30
N TYR A 323 -11.16 27.26 4.12
CA TYR A 323 -11.14 26.09 4.99
C TYR A 323 -10.62 26.44 6.39
N ILE A 324 -11.01 25.63 7.37
CA ILE A 324 -10.48 25.66 8.73
C ILE A 324 -10.14 24.23 9.16
N THR A 325 -8.98 24.09 9.77
CA THR A 325 -8.51 22.84 10.38
C THR A 325 -8.71 22.89 11.91
N GLY A 326 -9.04 21.76 12.53
CA GLY A 326 -9.18 21.66 13.99
C GLY A 326 -9.36 20.23 14.48
N GLU A 327 -9.83 20.09 15.73
CA GLU A 327 -10.03 18.78 16.39
C GLU A 327 -11.37 18.15 16.09
N THR A 328 -12.41 18.98 16.11
CA THR A 328 -13.79 18.51 16.00
C THR A 328 -14.58 19.49 15.16
N LYS A 329 -15.63 18.97 14.52
CA LYS A 329 -16.57 19.76 13.74
C LYS A 329 -17.15 20.92 14.56
N ASP A 330 -17.55 20.65 15.80
CA ASP A 330 -18.11 21.67 16.70
C ASP A 330 -17.11 22.77 17.06
N GLN A 331 -15.84 22.43 17.28
CA GLN A 331 -14.81 23.41 17.59
C GLN A 331 -14.61 24.37 16.43
N VAL A 332 -14.43 23.85 15.21
CA VAL A 332 -14.19 24.69 14.03
C VAL A 332 -15.45 25.43 13.59
N ALA A 333 -16.63 24.83 13.75
CA ALA A 333 -17.91 25.47 13.50
C ALA A 333 -18.17 26.64 14.45
N ASN A 334 -17.76 26.57 15.71
CA ASN A 334 -17.94 27.65 16.69
C ASN A 334 -16.73 28.61 16.78
N SER A 335 -15.78 28.49 15.85
CA SER A 335 -14.57 29.31 15.86
C SER A 335 -14.84 30.76 15.49
N ALA A 336 -14.13 31.68 16.14
CA ALA A 336 -14.13 33.11 15.80
C ALA A 336 -13.73 33.37 14.34
N PHE A 337 -12.92 32.47 13.74
CA PHE A 337 -12.42 32.61 12.38
C PHE A 337 -13.50 32.45 11.30
N VAL A 338 -14.63 31.81 11.60
CA VAL A 338 -15.70 31.57 10.61
C VAL A 338 -16.88 32.53 10.75
N GLU A 339 -16.91 33.37 11.79
CA GLU A 339 -18.04 34.26 12.10
C GLU A 339 -18.39 35.19 10.93
N ARG A 340 -17.40 35.95 10.41
CA ARG A 340 -17.64 36.91 9.32
C ARG A 340 -17.93 36.21 8.00
N LEU A 341 -17.30 35.08 7.71
CA LEU A 341 -17.55 34.30 6.49
C LEU A 341 -19.01 33.83 6.45
N ARG A 342 -19.48 33.24 7.55
CA ARG A 342 -20.89 32.84 7.68
C ARG A 342 -21.84 34.02 7.57
N LYS A 343 -21.51 35.16 8.17
CA LYS A 343 -22.31 36.39 8.05
C LYS A 343 -22.43 36.89 6.61
N HIS A 344 -21.42 36.67 5.77
CA HIS A 344 -21.43 37.00 4.34
C HIS A 344 -21.96 35.85 3.45
N GLY A 345 -22.43 34.76 4.05
CA GLY A 345 -22.91 33.59 3.32
C GLY A 345 -21.82 32.90 2.50
N LEU A 346 -20.55 33.00 2.93
CA LEU A 346 -19.42 32.27 2.37
C LEU A 346 -19.30 30.92 3.06
N GLU A 347 -19.26 29.86 2.26
CA GLU A 347 -19.11 28.49 2.74
C GLU A 347 -17.67 28.26 3.24
N VAL A 348 -17.51 27.48 4.30
CA VAL A 348 -16.19 27.12 4.87
C VAL A 348 -16.10 25.61 5.02
N ILE A 349 -15.02 25.02 4.54
CA ILE A 349 -14.71 23.59 4.68
C ILE A 349 -14.15 23.30 6.07
N TYR A 350 -14.65 22.24 6.71
CA TYR A 350 -14.22 21.74 8.01
C TYR A 350 -13.33 20.52 7.84
N MET A 351 -12.07 20.69 8.19
CA MET A 351 -11.04 19.67 8.21
C MET A 351 -10.75 19.33 9.67
N ILE A 352 -11.11 18.12 10.07
CA ILE A 352 -11.14 17.70 11.48
C ILE A 352 -10.19 16.54 11.76
N GLU A 353 -9.54 16.01 10.72
CA GLU A 353 -8.59 14.92 10.85
C GLU A 353 -7.16 15.47 10.91
N PRO A 354 -6.25 14.83 11.67
CA PRO A 354 -4.84 15.25 11.69
C PRO A 354 -4.16 15.21 10.32
N ILE A 355 -4.57 14.28 9.44
CA ILE A 355 -3.99 14.13 8.09
C ILE A 355 -4.35 15.31 7.16
N ASP A 356 -5.48 15.98 7.40
CA ASP A 356 -5.93 17.13 6.61
C ASP A 356 -4.89 18.25 6.56
N GLU A 357 -4.20 18.49 7.69
CA GLU A 357 -3.14 19.49 7.81
C GLU A 357 -1.94 19.21 6.89
N TYR A 358 -1.71 17.94 6.55
CA TYR A 358 -0.71 17.52 5.57
C TYR A 358 -1.25 17.54 4.15
N CYS A 359 -2.52 17.19 3.95
CA CYS A 359 -3.20 17.23 2.66
C CYS A 359 -3.19 18.66 2.08
N VAL A 360 -3.65 19.65 2.85
CA VAL A 360 -3.74 21.05 2.39
C VAL A 360 -2.39 21.74 2.18
N GLN A 361 -1.30 21.20 2.72
CA GLN A 361 0.04 21.70 2.39
C GLN A 361 0.42 21.38 0.94
N GLN A 362 -0.08 20.25 0.42
CA GLN A 362 0.16 19.81 -0.95
C GLN A 362 -0.95 20.26 -1.91
N LEU A 363 -2.19 20.32 -1.44
CA LEU A 363 -3.35 20.77 -2.19
C LEU A 363 -3.49 22.30 -2.18
N LYS A 364 -2.62 22.98 -2.92
CA LYS A 364 -2.62 24.47 -2.97
C LYS A 364 -3.78 25.05 -3.78
N GLU A 365 -4.27 24.31 -4.76
CA GLU A 365 -5.27 24.75 -5.72
C GLU A 365 -6.19 23.60 -6.12
N PHE A 366 -7.46 23.90 -6.31
CA PHE A 366 -8.47 23.00 -6.88
C PHE A 366 -9.29 23.76 -7.93
N GLU A 367 -9.39 23.23 -9.15
CA GLU A 367 -10.11 23.86 -10.28
C GLU A 367 -9.78 25.35 -10.52
N GLY A 368 -8.50 25.75 -10.44
CA GLY A 368 -8.11 27.16 -10.64
C GLY A 368 -8.30 28.05 -9.41
N LYS A 369 -8.81 27.51 -8.30
CA LYS A 369 -9.10 28.24 -7.05
C LYS A 369 -8.10 27.85 -5.98
N THR A 370 -7.44 28.83 -5.39
CA THR A 370 -6.51 28.57 -4.28
C THR A 370 -7.27 28.27 -3.00
N LEU A 371 -6.74 27.33 -2.21
CA LEU A 371 -7.25 27.01 -0.88
C LEU A 371 -6.64 27.99 0.12
N VAL A 372 -7.48 28.65 0.93
CA VAL A 372 -7.08 29.66 1.91
C VAL A 372 -7.59 29.27 3.29
N SER A 373 -6.66 29.13 4.22
CA SER A 373 -6.98 28.87 5.62
C SER A 373 -7.49 30.15 6.29
N VAL A 374 -8.66 30.07 6.94
CA VAL A 374 -9.23 31.20 7.68
C VAL A 374 -8.52 31.49 9.01
N THR A 375 -7.53 30.68 9.41
CA THR A 375 -6.74 30.87 10.64
C THR A 375 -5.42 31.61 10.38
N LYS A 376 -5.04 31.79 9.12
CA LYS A 376 -3.84 32.54 8.69
C LYS A 376 -4.12 34.03 8.51
N GLU A 377 -3.08 34.83 8.64
CA GLU A 377 -3.13 36.27 8.35
C GLU A 377 -3.46 36.55 6.86
N GLY A 378 -3.95 37.76 6.57
CA GLY A 378 -4.21 38.17 5.19
C GLY A 378 -5.46 37.54 4.56
N LEU A 379 -6.47 37.21 5.38
CA LEU A 379 -7.74 36.70 4.86
C LEU A 379 -8.46 37.79 4.04
N GLU A 380 -8.50 37.59 2.73
CA GLU A 380 -9.25 38.44 1.82
C GLU A 380 -10.70 37.96 1.73
N LEU A 381 -11.62 38.85 2.13
CA LEU A 381 -13.04 38.67 1.99
C LEU A 381 -13.55 39.51 0.80
N PRO A 382 -14.59 39.06 0.08
CA PRO A 382 -15.25 39.89 -0.92
C PRO A 382 -15.96 41.06 -0.23
N GLU A 383 -15.28 42.20 -0.16
CA GLU A 383 -15.76 43.44 0.46
C GLU A 383 -16.05 44.51 -0.60
N ASP A 384 -17.15 45.23 -0.43
CA ASP A 384 -17.50 46.38 -1.25
C ASP A 384 -16.61 47.60 -0.90
N GLU A 385 -16.48 48.55 -1.83
CA GLU A 385 -15.66 49.76 -1.65
C GLU A 385 -16.06 50.59 -0.41
N GLU A 386 -17.34 50.60 -0.04
CA GLU A 386 -17.82 51.28 1.18
C GLU A 386 -17.34 50.59 2.46
N GLU A 387 -17.34 49.25 2.50
CA GLU A 387 -16.87 48.49 3.66
C GLU A 387 -15.37 48.63 3.84
N LYS A 388 -14.61 48.57 2.73
CA LYS A 388 -13.17 48.85 2.75
C LYS A 388 -12.86 50.22 3.33
N LYS A 389 -13.60 51.25 2.91
CA LYS A 389 -13.42 52.61 3.44
C LYS A 389 -13.70 52.67 4.95
N LYS A 390 -14.80 52.07 5.43
CA LYS A 390 -15.11 51.97 6.87
C LYS A 390 -14.03 51.21 7.64
N GLN A 391 -13.44 50.20 7.03
CA GLN A 391 -12.38 49.41 7.64
C GLN A 391 -11.08 50.22 7.79
N GLU A 392 -10.72 51.04 6.80
CA GLU A 392 -9.58 51.97 6.90
C GLU A 392 -9.80 53.04 7.97
N GLU A 393 -11.01 53.58 8.09
CA GLU A 393 -11.37 54.52 9.18
C GLU A 393 -11.24 53.85 10.56
N LYS A 394 -11.69 52.60 10.71
CA LYS A 394 -11.52 51.82 11.94
C LYS A 394 -10.05 51.53 12.24
N LYS A 395 -9.24 51.18 11.24
CA LYS A 395 -7.79 50.99 11.40
C LYS A 395 -7.13 52.25 11.96
N ALA A 396 -7.44 53.41 11.39
CA ALA A 396 -6.91 54.68 11.88
C ALA A 396 -7.36 54.99 13.32
N LYS A 397 -8.64 54.77 13.63
CA LYS A 397 -9.19 55.01 14.97
C LYS A 397 -8.53 54.14 16.06
N PHE A 398 -8.19 52.90 15.75
CA PHE A 398 -7.63 51.95 16.72
C PHE A 398 -6.10 51.79 16.62
N GLU A 399 -5.42 52.52 15.74
CA GLU A 399 -3.98 52.40 15.51
C GLU A 399 -3.16 52.59 16.81
N ASN A 400 -3.52 53.59 17.62
CA ASN A 400 -2.84 53.85 18.88
C ASN A 400 -3.03 52.71 19.90
N LEU A 401 -4.24 52.14 19.98
CA LEU A 401 -4.50 50.99 20.84
C LEU A 401 -3.67 49.77 20.40
N CYS A 402 -3.59 49.50 19.10
CA CYS A 402 -2.77 48.41 18.57
C CYS A 402 -1.29 48.56 18.96
N LYS A 403 -0.73 49.77 18.90
CA LYS A 403 0.65 50.05 19.35
C LYS A 403 0.82 49.77 20.84
N ILE A 404 -0.09 50.26 21.67
CA ILE A 404 -0.05 50.03 23.13
C ILE A 404 -0.14 48.52 23.45
N MET A 405 -1.05 47.80 22.80
CA MET A 405 -1.17 46.34 22.99
C MET A 405 0.09 45.61 22.53
N LYS A 406 0.70 46.03 21.42
CA LYS A 406 1.96 45.46 20.94
C LYS A 406 3.12 45.69 21.90
N ASP A 407 3.17 46.86 22.53
CA ASP A 407 4.18 47.20 23.54
C ASP A 407 3.99 46.39 24.83
N ILE A 408 2.74 46.16 25.26
CA ILE A 408 2.44 45.34 26.45
C ILE A 408 2.77 43.86 26.22
N LEU A 409 2.49 43.36 25.01
CA LEU A 409 2.70 41.96 24.67
C LEU A 409 4.14 41.65 24.23
N GLU A 410 4.97 42.68 23.99
CA GLU A 410 6.38 42.60 23.62
C GLU A 410 6.70 41.45 22.64
N LYS A 411 7.32 40.36 23.13
CA LYS A 411 7.77 39.21 22.34
C LYS A 411 6.69 38.14 22.12
N LYS A 412 5.51 38.27 22.73
CA LYS A 412 4.42 37.29 22.64
C LYS A 412 3.70 37.31 21.29
N VAL A 413 3.62 38.48 20.65
CA VAL A 413 3.04 38.67 19.30
C VAL A 413 3.95 39.52 18.43
N GLU A 414 3.98 39.21 17.15
CA GLU A 414 4.75 39.98 16.17
C GLU A 414 4.03 41.28 15.79
N LYS A 415 2.69 41.25 15.67
CA LYS A 415 1.87 42.42 15.29
C LYS A 415 0.52 42.37 15.99
N VAL A 416 -0.06 43.56 16.20
CA VAL A 416 -1.46 43.75 16.61
C VAL A 416 -2.15 44.58 15.54
N VAL A 417 -3.26 44.10 14.99
CA VAL A 417 -3.97 44.73 13.87
C VAL A 417 -5.49 44.68 14.06
N VAL A 418 -6.22 45.56 13.36
CA VAL A 418 -7.68 45.51 13.33
C VAL A 418 -8.11 44.40 12.37
N SER A 419 -8.97 43.51 12.85
CA SER A 419 -9.49 42.38 12.09
C SER A 419 -10.61 42.80 11.12
N ASN A 420 -10.69 42.13 9.98
CA ASN A 420 -11.88 42.11 9.13
C ASN A 420 -12.74 40.85 9.36
N ARG A 421 -12.24 39.81 10.04
CA ARG A 421 -12.89 38.48 10.14
C ARG A 421 -13.74 38.24 11.39
N LEU A 422 -13.59 39.06 12.42
CA LEU A 422 -14.29 38.90 13.71
C LEU A 422 -15.64 39.60 13.73
N VAL A 423 -16.65 39.03 14.39
CA VAL A 423 -18.00 39.63 14.54
C VAL A 423 -18.37 39.76 16.01
N THR A 424 -18.48 38.65 16.72
CA THR A 424 -18.87 38.58 18.14
C THR A 424 -17.67 38.50 19.06
N SER A 425 -16.55 37.96 18.58
CA SER A 425 -15.35 37.82 19.38
C SER A 425 -14.56 39.15 19.48
N PRO A 426 -13.99 39.51 20.66
CA PRO A 426 -13.24 40.76 20.84
C PRO A 426 -11.87 40.75 20.14
N CYS A 427 -11.23 39.59 20.07
CA CYS A 427 -9.92 39.41 19.44
C CYS A 427 -9.63 37.93 19.17
N CYS A 428 -8.69 37.64 18.28
CA CYS A 428 -8.21 36.29 17.98
C CYS A 428 -6.70 36.29 17.69
N ILE A 429 -6.06 35.11 17.78
CA ILE A 429 -4.65 34.93 17.39
C ILE A 429 -4.59 34.22 16.04
N VAL A 430 -4.09 34.92 15.03
CA VAL A 430 -3.82 34.32 13.72
C VAL A 430 -2.36 33.93 13.59
N THR A 431 -2.11 32.91 12.77
CA THR A 431 -0.75 32.52 12.39
C THR A 431 -0.31 33.29 11.16
N SER A 432 0.99 33.59 11.06
CA SER A 432 1.55 34.11 9.82
C SER A 432 1.32 33.15 8.64
N THR A 433 1.43 33.67 7.42
CA THR A 433 1.25 32.89 6.18
C THR A 433 2.19 31.68 6.13
N TYR A 434 3.41 31.85 6.67
CA TYR A 434 4.45 30.83 6.73
C TYR A 434 4.59 30.26 8.15
N GLY A 435 4.89 28.96 8.22
CA GLY A 435 5.01 28.19 9.47
C GLY A 435 3.76 27.38 9.79
N TRP A 436 3.77 26.71 10.94
CA TRP A 436 2.67 25.85 11.37
C TRP A 436 1.45 26.64 11.85
N THR A 437 0.28 26.11 11.54
CA THR A 437 -0.99 26.49 12.16
C THR A 437 -0.99 26.09 13.64
N ALA A 438 -1.93 26.59 14.43
CA ALA A 438 -2.11 26.14 15.82
C ALA A 438 -2.37 24.61 15.89
N ASN A 439 -3.20 24.10 14.97
CA ASN A 439 -3.52 22.68 14.89
C ASN A 439 -2.32 21.85 14.44
N MET A 440 -1.57 22.27 13.42
CA MET A 440 -0.33 21.60 13.02
C MET A 440 0.71 21.61 14.14
N GLU A 441 0.90 22.72 14.85
CA GLU A 441 1.81 22.78 16.02
C GLU A 441 1.44 21.73 17.07
N ARG A 442 0.14 21.54 17.33
CA ARG A 442 -0.38 20.55 18.27
C ARG A 442 -0.12 19.11 17.80
N ILE A 443 -0.45 18.79 16.54
CA ILE A 443 -0.19 17.46 15.94
C ILE A 443 1.31 17.15 15.99
N MET A 444 2.14 18.14 15.62
CA MET A 444 3.59 17.98 15.58
C MET A 444 4.21 17.76 16.95
N LYS A 445 3.68 18.39 18.01
CA LYS A 445 4.12 18.19 19.39
C LYS A 445 3.66 16.85 19.97
N ALA A 446 2.55 16.31 19.49
CA ALA A 446 2.03 15.02 19.94
C ALA A 446 2.75 13.81 19.31
N GLN A 447 3.55 14.01 18.25
CA GLN A 447 4.29 12.94 17.59
C GLN A 447 5.50 12.47 18.42
N ALA A 448 5.45 11.21 18.87
CA ALA A 448 6.44 10.64 19.79
C ALA A 448 7.85 10.46 19.20
N LEU A 449 7.96 10.23 17.88
CA LEU A 449 9.24 9.93 17.20
C LEU A 449 9.95 11.16 16.65
N ARG A 450 9.46 12.36 16.95
CA ARG A 450 9.94 13.59 16.34
C ARG A 450 11.09 14.22 17.13
N ASP A 451 12.10 14.73 16.41
CA ASP A 451 13.15 15.58 16.99
C ASP A 451 12.64 17.01 17.27
N ASN A 452 12.75 17.41 18.54
CA ASN A 452 12.37 18.73 19.07
C ASN A 452 13.22 19.88 18.51
N SER A 453 14.40 19.60 17.94
CA SER A 453 15.30 20.62 17.38
C SER A 453 14.67 21.39 16.20
N THR A 454 13.76 20.75 15.46
CA THR A 454 13.12 21.31 14.26
C THR A 454 11.93 22.25 14.56
N MET A 455 11.46 22.31 15.81
CA MET A 455 10.30 23.14 16.18
C MET A 455 10.58 24.64 16.12
N GLY A 456 11.78 25.08 16.49
CA GLY A 456 12.12 26.50 16.57
C GLY A 456 12.08 27.23 15.22
N TYR A 457 12.40 26.53 14.13
CA TYR A 457 12.40 27.09 12.77
C TYR A 457 11.01 27.14 12.12
N MET A 458 10.09 26.30 12.59
CA MET A 458 8.75 26.15 12.00
C MET A 458 7.63 26.78 12.86
N ALA A 459 7.97 27.28 14.05
CA ALA A 459 7.08 28.03 14.91
C ALA A 459 6.61 29.31 14.18
N ALA A 460 5.35 29.33 13.76
CA ALA A 460 4.79 30.50 13.10
C ALA A 460 4.75 31.69 14.05
N LYS A 461 5.03 32.87 13.51
CA LYS A 461 4.80 34.13 14.20
C LYS A 461 3.30 34.30 14.43
N LYS A 462 2.94 34.77 15.62
CA LYS A 462 1.55 35.01 16.05
C LYS A 462 1.20 36.48 15.89
N HIS A 463 0.02 36.77 15.34
CA HIS A 463 -0.54 38.12 15.28
C HIS A 463 -1.85 38.17 16.04
N LEU A 464 -2.05 39.24 16.80
CA LEU A 464 -3.32 39.49 17.49
C LEU A 464 -4.19 40.37 16.59
N GLU A 465 -5.34 39.86 16.17
CA GLU A 465 -6.34 40.69 15.50
C GLU A 465 -7.43 41.11 16.49
N ILE A 466 -7.83 42.38 16.48
CA ILE A 466 -8.86 42.95 17.36
C ILE A 466 -10.13 43.31 16.60
N ASN A 467 -11.28 43.17 17.25
CA ASN A 467 -12.58 43.56 16.72
C ASN A 467 -12.95 44.98 17.17
N PRO A 468 -12.95 45.97 16.26
CA PRO A 468 -13.21 47.37 16.60
C PRO A 468 -14.66 47.63 17.02
N ASP A 469 -15.59 46.74 16.67
CA ASP A 469 -17.02 46.88 16.99
C ASP A 469 -17.37 46.31 18.38
N HIS A 470 -16.41 45.63 19.03
CA HIS A 470 -16.65 45.00 20.32
C HIS A 470 -16.53 46.02 21.47
N SER A 471 -17.51 46.01 22.39
CA SER A 471 -17.59 46.95 23.53
C SER A 471 -16.34 46.95 24.42
N ILE A 472 -15.77 45.77 24.69
CA ILE A 472 -14.50 45.61 25.42
C ILE A 472 -13.37 46.37 24.72
N ILE A 473 -13.23 46.25 23.39
CA ILE A 473 -12.14 46.85 22.63
C ILE A 473 -12.29 48.37 22.57
N GLU A 474 -13.51 48.88 22.39
CA GLU A 474 -13.77 50.33 22.46
C GLU A 474 -13.50 50.89 23.87
N THR A 475 -13.92 50.19 24.92
CA THR A 475 -13.62 50.59 26.32
C THR A 475 -12.11 50.58 26.59
N LEU A 476 -11.40 49.58 26.07
CA LEU A 476 -9.96 49.46 26.19
C LEU A 476 -9.24 50.62 25.49
N ARG A 477 -9.71 51.02 24.30
CA ARG A 477 -9.21 52.21 23.57
C ARG A 477 -9.33 53.47 24.43
N GLN A 478 -10.53 53.73 24.96
CA GLN A 478 -10.80 54.91 25.79
C GLN A 478 -9.93 54.95 27.05
N LYS A 479 -9.76 53.81 27.72
CA LYS A 479 -8.89 53.72 28.91
C LYS A 479 -7.41 53.91 28.57
N ALA A 480 -6.95 53.32 27.47
CA ALA A 480 -5.57 53.47 27.03
C ALA A 480 -5.24 54.90 26.60
N GLU A 481 -6.23 55.64 26.07
CA GLU A 481 -6.11 57.08 25.77
C GLU A 481 -6.08 57.94 27.04
N ALA A 482 -6.82 57.57 28.08
CA ALA A 482 -6.83 58.27 29.36
C ALA A 482 -5.51 58.08 30.13
N ASP A 483 -5.02 56.84 30.23
CA ASP A 483 -3.71 56.53 30.83
C ASP A 483 -3.11 55.25 30.23
N LYS A 484 -2.08 55.43 29.39
CA LYS A 484 -1.32 54.33 28.78
C LYS A 484 -0.54 53.47 29.78
N ASN A 485 -0.30 53.97 31.01
CA ASN A 485 0.45 53.27 32.05
C ASN A 485 -0.45 52.61 33.10
N ASP A 486 -1.79 52.65 32.92
CA ASP A 486 -2.72 52.01 33.83
C ASP A 486 -2.44 50.50 33.92
N LYS A 487 -2.09 50.04 35.11
CA LYS A 487 -1.81 48.63 35.41
C LYS A 487 -3.01 47.73 35.09
N SER A 488 -4.23 48.23 35.26
CA SER A 488 -5.45 47.50 34.92
C SER A 488 -5.62 47.28 33.43
N VAL A 489 -5.20 48.23 32.59
CA VAL A 489 -5.18 48.09 31.13
C VAL A 489 -4.19 47.01 30.71
N LYS A 490 -2.98 47.01 31.30
CA LYS A 490 -1.96 45.98 31.05
C LYS A 490 -2.46 44.58 31.42
N ASP A 491 -3.04 44.42 32.61
CA ASP A 491 -3.57 43.13 33.07
C ASP A 491 -4.72 42.63 32.17
N LEU A 492 -5.61 43.53 31.71
CA LEU A 492 -6.70 43.18 30.78
C LEU A 492 -6.19 42.79 29.38
N VAL A 493 -5.20 43.50 28.84
CA VAL A 493 -4.59 43.17 27.54
C VAL A 493 -3.96 41.77 27.58
N ILE A 494 -3.22 41.45 28.64
CA ILE A 494 -2.59 40.13 28.79
C ILE A 494 -3.65 39.04 28.91
N LEU A 495 -4.72 39.29 29.68
CA LEU A 495 -5.82 38.34 29.80
C LEU A 495 -6.54 38.10 28.46
N LEU A 496 -6.84 39.19 27.73
CA LEU A 496 -7.46 39.09 26.41
C LEU A 496 -6.57 38.28 25.46
N TYR A 497 -5.27 38.53 25.47
CA TYR A 497 -4.30 37.76 24.68
C TYR A 497 -4.30 36.27 25.03
N GLU A 498 -4.18 35.90 26.31
CA GLU A 498 -4.15 34.48 26.71
C GLU A 498 -5.48 33.76 26.41
N THR A 499 -6.60 34.46 26.57
CA THR A 499 -7.93 33.92 26.23
C THR A 499 -8.08 33.74 24.72
N ALA A 500 -7.58 34.70 23.93
CA ALA A 500 -7.53 34.60 22.47
C ALA A 500 -6.60 33.47 22.01
N LEU A 501 -5.49 33.25 22.71
CA LEU A 501 -4.53 32.18 22.43
C LEU A 501 -5.19 30.80 22.58
N LEU A 502 -5.89 30.59 23.70
CA LEU A 502 -6.64 29.35 23.96
C LEU A 502 -7.76 29.12 22.95
N SER A 503 -8.61 30.14 22.70
CA SER A 503 -9.73 30.04 21.76
C SER A 503 -9.29 29.86 20.30
N SER A 504 -8.05 30.24 19.97
CA SER A 504 -7.45 30.02 18.64
C SER A 504 -6.71 28.67 18.54
N GLY A 505 -6.78 27.82 19.57
CA GLY A 505 -6.24 26.45 19.55
C GLY A 505 -4.76 26.32 19.93
N PHE A 506 -4.14 27.37 20.47
CA PHE A 506 -2.75 27.29 20.94
C PHE A 506 -2.63 26.87 22.39
N SER A 507 -1.51 26.23 22.73
CA SER A 507 -1.16 25.93 24.12
C SER A 507 -0.70 27.18 24.87
N LEU A 508 -1.09 27.29 26.14
CA LEU A 508 -0.56 28.30 27.06
C LEU A 508 0.87 27.92 27.49
N GLU A 509 1.77 28.91 27.57
CA GLU A 509 3.14 28.72 28.09
C GLU A 509 3.13 28.35 29.57
N ASP A 510 2.26 29.00 30.36
CA ASP A 510 2.07 28.75 31.78
C ASP A 510 0.58 28.84 32.15
N PRO A 511 -0.14 27.69 32.14
CA PRO A 511 -1.54 27.63 32.54
C PRO A 511 -1.81 28.13 33.97
N GLN A 512 -0.85 27.98 34.89
CA GLN A 512 -1.03 28.35 36.29
C GLN A 512 -1.08 29.87 36.45
N THR A 513 -0.21 30.60 35.74
CA THR A 513 -0.24 32.07 35.75
C THR A 513 -1.55 32.62 35.18
N HIS A 514 -2.07 32.00 34.11
CA HIS A 514 -3.39 32.36 33.56
C HIS A 514 -4.52 32.15 34.58
N ALA A 515 -4.56 30.98 35.22
CA ALA A 515 -5.55 30.66 36.25
C ALA A 515 -5.49 31.63 37.44
N ASN A 516 -4.28 31.97 37.91
CA ASN A 516 -4.09 32.94 38.99
C ASN A 516 -4.64 34.33 38.64
N ARG A 517 -4.53 34.76 37.38
CA ARG A 517 -5.10 36.02 36.90
C ARG A 517 -6.63 35.98 36.92
N ILE A 518 -7.24 34.88 36.48
CA ILE A 518 -8.69 34.66 36.57
C ILE A 518 -9.15 34.71 38.03
N TYR A 519 -8.49 33.97 38.94
CA TYR A 519 -8.84 33.96 40.37
C TYR A 519 -8.77 35.36 40.98
N ARG A 520 -7.78 36.17 40.60
CA ARG A 520 -7.66 37.56 41.05
C ARG A 520 -8.83 38.41 40.56
N MET A 521 -9.26 38.26 39.32
CA MET A 521 -10.42 38.98 38.79
C MET A 521 -11.73 38.56 39.46
N ILE A 522 -11.94 37.25 39.66
CA ILE A 522 -13.12 36.74 40.37
C ILE A 522 -13.17 37.33 41.78
N LYS A 523 -12.03 37.35 42.49
CA LYS A 523 -11.92 37.96 43.81
C LYS A 523 -12.27 39.46 43.80
N LEU A 524 -11.83 40.21 42.77
CA LEU A 524 -12.17 41.63 42.62
C LEU A 524 -13.66 41.85 42.32
N GLY A 525 -14.26 41.01 41.47
CA GLY A 525 -15.69 41.06 41.16
C GLY A 525 -16.56 40.76 42.38
N LEU A 526 -16.23 39.70 43.12
CA LEU A 526 -16.92 39.32 44.36
C LEU A 526 -16.69 40.35 45.50
N GLY A 527 -15.49 40.92 45.59
CA GLY A 527 -15.19 41.97 46.58
C GLY A 527 -15.97 43.27 46.35
N LYS A 528 -16.25 43.64 45.09
CA LYS A 528 -17.12 44.78 44.76
C LYS A 528 -18.59 44.53 45.06
N LEU A 529 -19.07 43.30 44.93
CA LEU A 529 -20.42 42.90 45.34
C LEU A 529 -20.65 43.12 46.84
N GLN A 530 -19.64 42.87 47.67
CA GLN A 530 -19.71 43.09 49.12
C GLN A 530 -19.83 44.59 49.47
N ILE A 531 -19.16 45.49 48.74
CA ILE A 531 -19.21 46.95 48.98
C ILE A 531 -20.56 47.55 48.52
N CYS A 532 -21.13 47.08 47.41
CA CYS A 532 -22.47 47.53 46.97
C CYS A 532 -23.59 47.17 47.95
N SER A 533 -23.46 46.05 48.68
CA SER A 533 -24.44 45.65 49.71
C SER A 533 -24.40 46.53 50.98
N VAL A 534 -23.29 47.25 51.22
CA VAL A 534 -23.15 48.14 52.39
C VAL A 534 -23.54 49.58 52.05
N SER A 535 -23.35 50.02 50.79
CA SER A 535 -23.70 51.39 50.37
C SER A 535 -25.20 51.65 50.25
N SER A 536 -26.03 50.61 50.21
CA SER A 536 -27.50 50.73 50.15
C SER A 536 -28.18 50.89 51.53
N ARG A 537 -27.41 50.92 52.63
CA ARG A 537 -27.92 51.15 54.00
C ARG A 537 -27.64 52.54 54.59
N LEU A 538 -27.06 53.47 53.82
CA LEU A 538 -26.61 54.77 54.34
C LEU A 538 -27.31 56.00 53.72
N GLN A 539 -28.53 55.81 53.19
CA GLN A 539 -29.33 56.91 52.65
C GLN A 539 -30.76 56.96 53.23
N VAL A 540 -30.89 56.72 54.53
CA VAL A 540 -32.03 57.17 55.35
C VAL A 540 -31.52 57.53 56.74
N CYS A 541 -31.32 58.82 56.97
CA CYS A 541 -31.50 59.57 58.24
C CYS A 541 -31.24 61.04 57.95
#